data_AF-A0A356R3B3-F1
#
_entry.id   AF-A0A356R3B3-F1
#
_cell.length_a   1.000
_cell.length_b   1.000
_cell.length_c   1.000
_cell.angle_alpha   90.00
_cell.angle_beta   90.00
_cell.angle_gamma   90.00
#
_symmetry.space_group_name_H-M   'P 1'
#
loop_
_entity.id
_entity.type
_entity.pdbx_description
1 polymer ?
#
loop_
_entity_poly.entity_id
_entity_poly.type
_entity_poly.pdbx_seq_one_letter_code
_entity_poly.pdbx_strand_id
1 'polypeptide(L)'
;MIDSSPTHPILVTNDDGISAPGLKVLAEALRPLGEIWVVAPEKTQNAVGRSMTLHKPLRLRSIKKRWYAVNGTPADCVTLAVCHLLSSCIPRLVVSGINKGWNLGDDV
;
A
#
# COMPACT_ATOMS: atom_id res chain seq x y z
N MET A 1 14.74 4.32 -29.41
CA MET A 1 15.38 3.67 -28.25
C MET A 1 14.30 3.44 -27.22
N ILE A 2 13.83 2.20 -27.06
CA ILE A 2 12.94 1.83 -25.96
C ILE A 2 13.87 1.57 -24.78
N ASP A 3 13.77 2.39 -23.75
CA ASP A 3 14.52 2.23 -22.51
C ASP A 3 14.23 0.85 -21.92
N SER A 4 15.20 -0.05 -22.02
CA SER A 4 15.19 -1.41 -21.48
C SER A 4 15.75 -1.46 -20.06
N SER A 5 15.58 -0.38 -19.29
CA SER A 5 15.76 -0.40 -17.85
C SER A 5 14.73 -1.33 -17.21
N PRO A 6 15.09 -2.14 -16.20
CA PRO A 6 14.11 -2.92 -15.46
C PRO A 6 13.02 -1.98 -14.92
N THR A 7 11.75 -2.26 -15.26
CA THR A 7 10.62 -1.48 -14.74
C THR A 7 10.57 -1.71 -13.24
N HIS A 8 11.04 -0.73 -12.47
CA HIS A 8 11.06 -0.86 -11.02
C HIS A 8 9.63 -0.84 -10.49
N PRO A 9 9.30 -1.67 -9.50
CA PRO A 9 7.97 -1.71 -8.95
C PRO A 9 7.63 -0.37 -8.27
N ILE A 10 6.38 0.04 -8.42
CA ILE A 10 5.78 1.16 -7.70
C ILE A 10 4.84 0.55 -6.67
N LEU A 11 5.13 0.81 -5.40
CA LEU A 11 4.29 0.38 -4.29
C LEU A 11 3.21 1.43 -4.04
N VAL A 12 1.96 1.00 -3.94
CA VAL A 12 0.81 1.85 -3.66
C VAL A 12 0.10 1.34 -2.41
N THR A 13 -0.19 2.25 -1.48
CA THR A 13 -0.85 1.97 -0.18
C THR A 13 -1.86 3.07 0.15
N ASN A 14 -2.61 2.92 1.24
CA ASN A 14 -3.49 3.94 1.82
C ASN A 14 -3.86 3.60 3.28
N ASP A 15 -4.58 4.52 3.93
CA ASP A 15 -5.14 4.32 5.29
C ASP A 15 -6.60 3.84 5.26
N ASP A 16 -7.30 4.09 4.14
CA ASP A 16 -8.70 3.73 3.93
C ASP A 16 -8.92 2.22 3.64
N GLY A 17 -7.83 1.48 3.40
CA GLY A 17 -7.83 0.04 3.17
C GLY A 17 -7.98 -0.40 1.71
N ILE A 18 -7.80 -1.71 1.50
CA ILE A 18 -7.65 -2.37 0.19
C ILE A 18 -8.85 -2.22 -0.75
N SER A 19 -10.04 -2.00 -0.19
CA SER A 19 -11.29 -1.84 -0.94
C SER A 19 -11.61 -0.37 -1.26
N ALA A 20 -10.74 0.57 -0.87
CA ALA A 20 -11.00 1.99 -1.08
C ALA A 20 -11.03 2.33 -2.59
N PRO A 21 -12.03 3.11 -3.05
CA PRO A 21 -12.11 3.49 -4.46
C PRO A 21 -10.92 4.37 -4.88
N GLY A 22 -10.43 5.24 -3.98
CA GLY A 22 -9.27 6.10 -4.22
C GLY A 22 -7.99 5.32 -4.49
N LEU A 23 -7.78 4.19 -3.79
CA LEU A 23 -6.64 3.30 -4.00
C LEU A 23 -6.65 2.70 -5.41
N LYS A 24 -7.84 2.30 -5.88
CA LYS A 24 -8.01 1.76 -7.23
C LYS A 24 -7.72 2.81 -8.31
N VAL A 25 -8.25 4.02 -8.15
CA VAL A 25 -8.02 5.12 -9.09
C VAL A 25 -6.53 5.48 -9.12
N LEU A 26 -5.89 5.57 -7.96
CA LEU A 26 -4.46 5.87 -7.87
C LEU A 26 -3.60 4.79 -8.55
N ALA A 27 -3.87 3.52 -8.24
CA ALA A 27 -3.17 2.41 -8.86
C ALA A 27 -3.34 2.40 -10.39
N GLU A 28 -4.53 2.72 -10.90
CA GLU A 28 -4.80 2.83 -12.34
C GLU A 28 -4.05 3.99 -13.00
N ALA A 29 -4.01 5.17 -12.36
CA ALA A 29 -3.32 6.35 -12.85
C ALA A 29 -1.79 6.16 -12.95
N LEU A 30 -1.21 5.35 -12.06
CA LEU A 30 0.23 5.09 -12.03
C LEU A 30 0.68 3.98 -12.99
N ARG A 31 -0.24 3.19 -13.56
CA ARG A 31 0.09 2.06 -14.48
C ARG A 31 1.04 2.43 -15.64
N PRO A 32 0.94 3.61 -16.28
CA PRO A 32 1.86 3.99 -17.35
C PRO A 32 3.31 4.19 -16.89
N LEU A 33 3.54 4.40 -15.58
CA LEU A 33 4.86 4.70 -15.02
C LEU A 33 5.64 3.45 -14.61
N GLY A 34 4.98 2.29 -14.50
CA GLY A 34 5.67 1.06 -14.13
C GLY A 34 4.78 -0.04 -13.59
N GLU A 35 5.42 -1.02 -12.96
CA GLU A 35 4.75 -2.19 -12.41
C GLU A 35 4.12 -1.89 -11.05
N ILE A 36 2.80 -1.89 -10.98
CA ILE A 36 2.08 -1.51 -9.75
C ILE A 36 1.91 -2.71 -8.82
N TRP A 37 2.32 -2.50 -7.57
CA TRP A 37 2.06 -3.38 -6.44
C TRP A 37 1.21 -2.64 -5.42
N VAL A 38 0.07 -3.22 -5.06
CA VAL A 38 -0.86 -2.61 -4.10
C VAL A 38 -0.84 -3.42 -2.81
N VAL A 39 -0.50 -2.77 -1.71
CA VAL A 39 -0.51 -3.37 -0.37
C VAL A 39 -1.15 -2.38 0.58
N ALA A 40 -2.27 -2.76 1.19
CA ALA A 40 -3.07 -1.86 2.02
C ALA A 40 -3.74 -2.61 3.18
N PRO A 41 -4.21 -1.89 4.23
CA PRO A 41 -4.94 -2.50 5.33
C PRO A 41 -6.21 -3.23 4.86
N GLU A 42 -6.58 -4.32 5.53
CA GLU A 42 -7.80 -5.06 5.22
C GLU A 42 -9.08 -4.25 5.50
N LYS A 43 -9.04 -3.38 6.52
CA LYS A 43 -10.15 -2.51 6.94
C LYS A 43 -9.63 -1.10 7.24
N THR A 44 -10.49 -0.10 7.06
CA THR A 44 -10.26 1.29 7.51
C THR A 44 -9.86 1.32 8.98
N GLN A 45 -8.78 2.00 9.32
CA GLN A 45 -8.29 2.09 10.70
C GLN A 45 -8.85 3.29 11.50
N ASN A 46 -9.67 4.15 10.89
CA ASN A 46 -10.13 5.42 11.46
C ASN A 46 -11.06 5.30 12.71
N ALA A 47 -11.40 4.08 13.16
CA ALA A 47 -12.22 3.85 14.35
C ALA A 47 -11.51 3.06 15.47
N VAL A 48 -10.21 2.76 15.33
CA VAL A 48 -9.47 2.00 16.34
C VAL A 48 -8.41 2.90 16.94
N GLY A 49 -8.84 3.77 17.85
CA GLY A 49 -7.93 4.61 18.63
C GLY A 49 -6.94 3.74 19.40
N ARG A 50 -5.64 4.00 19.20
CA ARG A 50 -4.49 3.76 20.12
C ARG A 50 -4.44 2.48 20.97
N SER A 51 -5.24 1.47 20.69
CA SER A 51 -5.40 0.30 21.56
C SER A 51 -5.54 -0.96 20.72
N MET A 52 -4.59 -1.85 20.98
CA MET A 52 -4.56 -3.25 20.58
C MET A 52 -4.18 -3.54 19.13
N THR A 53 -2.90 -3.88 18.92
CA THR A 53 -2.52 -5.23 18.46
C THR A 53 -1.11 -5.54 18.98
N LEU A 54 -1.00 -5.98 20.24
CA LEU A 54 0.26 -6.49 20.82
C LEU A 54 0.42 -8.02 20.68
N HIS A 55 -0.53 -8.76 20.09
CA HIS A 55 -0.51 -10.24 20.12
C HIS A 55 -1.11 -10.99 18.91
N LYS A 56 -1.25 -10.39 17.73
CA LYS A 56 -1.67 -11.13 16.51
C LYS A 56 -0.55 -11.15 15.47
N PRO A 57 -0.23 -12.30 14.85
CA PRO A 57 0.74 -12.32 13.76
C PRO A 57 0.21 -11.49 12.59
N LEU A 58 1.10 -10.68 12.00
CA LEU A 58 0.85 -10.01 10.74
C LEU A 58 0.63 -11.06 9.65
N ARG A 59 -0.43 -10.89 8.88
CA ARG A 59 -0.87 -11.76 7.79
C ARG A 59 -1.07 -10.94 6.54
N LEU A 60 -0.58 -11.49 5.45
CA LEU A 60 -0.69 -10.93 4.11
C LEU A 60 -1.61 -11.82 3.29
N ARG A 61 -2.72 -11.25 2.80
CA ARG A 61 -3.72 -11.97 2.00
C ARG A 61 -3.69 -11.48 0.55
N SER A 62 -3.46 -12.37 -0.39
CA SER A 62 -3.61 -12.07 -1.82
C SER A 62 -5.08 -11.85 -2.16
N ILE A 63 -5.39 -10.70 -2.76
CA ILE A 63 -6.72 -10.36 -3.28
C ILE A 63 -6.81 -10.68 -4.76
N LYS A 64 -5.78 -10.28 -5.51
CA LYS A 64 -5.57 -10.58 -6.93
C LYS A 64 -4.10 -10.36 -7.25
N LYS A 65 -3.70 -10.60 -8.51
CA LYS A 65 -2.31 -10.41 -8.95
C LYS A 65 -1.78 -9.03 -8.50
N ARG A 66 -0.74 -9.03 -7.65
CA ARG A 66 -0.05 -7.84 -7.10
C ARG A 66 -0.91 -6.95 -6.20
N TRP A 67 -1.98 -7.49 -5.64
CA TRP A 67 -2.86 -6.80 -4.72
C TRP A 67 -2.99 -7.60 -3.45
N TYR A 68 -2.59 -7.01 -2.33
CA TYR A 68 -2.50 -7.69 -1.05
C TYR A 68 -3.15 -6.85 0.06
N ALA A 69 -3.88 -7.54 0.93
CA ALA A 69 -4.46 -6.97 2.13
C ALA A 69 -3.64 -7.39 3.36
N VAL A 70 -3.43 -6.47 4.29
CA VAL A 70 -2.69 -6.73 5.54
C VAL A 70 -3.61 -6.49 6.73
N ASN A 71 -3.61 -7.39 7.71
CA ASN A 71 -4.35 -7.24 8.97
C ASN A 71 -3.59 -6.36 9.99
N GLY A 72 -3.01 -5.26 9.52
CA GLY A 72 -2.11 -4.38 10.27
C GLY A 72 -2.23 -2.94 9.81
N THR A 73 -1.34 -2.09 10.34
CA THR A 73 -1.29 -0.65 10.04
C THR A 73 -0.76 -0.37 8.63
N PRO A 74 -0.97 0.84 8.10
CA PRO A 74 -0.32 1.29 6.86
C PRO A 74 1.20 1.14 6.88
N ALA A 75 1.84 1.34 8.04
CA ALA A 75 3.27 1.09 8.22
C ALA A 75 3.62 -0.40 8.04
N ASP A 76 2.85 -1.31 8.65
CA ASP A 76 3.02 -2.76 8.46
C ASP A 76 2.85 -3.17 7.00
N CYS A 77 1.94 -2.52 6.27
CA CYS A 77 1.73 -2.76 4.83
C CYS A 77 3.01 -2.48 4.04
N VAL A 78 3.65 -1.34 4.28
CA VAL A 78 4.89 -0.96 3.59
C VAL A 78 6.04 -1.89 4.00
N THR A 79 6.18 -2.19 5.29
CA THR A 79 7.23 -3.11 5.77
C THR A 79 7.09 -4.49 5.16
N LEU A 80 5.89 -5.09 5.17
CA LEU A 80 5.68 -6.40 4.56
C LEU A 80 5.88 -6.36 3.04
N ALA A 81 5.46 -5.29 2.37
CA ALA A 81 5.67 -5.15 0.94
C ALA A 81 7.16 -5.16 0.58
N VAL A 82 7.95 -4.32 1.23
CA VAL A 82 9.38 -4.15 0.92
C VAL A 82 10.20 -5.35 1.39
N CYS A 83 9.98 -5.83 2.61
CA CYS A 83 10.80 -6.89 3.20
C CYS A 83 10.43 -8.29 2.70
N HIS A 84 9.17 -8.52 2.29
CA HIS A 84 8.71 -9.86 1.93
C HIS A 84 8.36 -9.98 0.44
N LEU A 85 7.46 -9.14 -0.08
CA LEU A 85 6.96 -9.26 -1.45
C LEU A 85 7.95 -8.78 -2.51
N LEU A 86 8.67 -7.70 -2.21
CA LEU A 86 9.56 -6.98 -3.10
C LEU A 86 11.04 -7.12 -2.69
N SER A 87 11.37 -8.16 -1.92
CA SER A 87 12.71 -8.39 -1.37
C SER A 87 13.80 -8.52 -2.43
N SER A 88 13.45 -9.02 -3.62
CA SER A 88 14.38 -9.14 -4.76
C SER A 88 14.44 -7.89 -5.64
N CYS A 89 13.52 -6.94 -5.47
CA CYS A 89 13.47 -5.71 -6.28
C CYS A 89 12.77 -4.59 -5.49
N ILE A 90 13.58 -3.79 -4.79
CA ILE A 90 13.08 -2.71 -3.93
C ILE A 90 12.35 -1.67 -4.79
N PRO A 91 11.13 -1.25 -4.41
CA PRO A 91 10.40 -0.23 -5.14
C PRO A 91 11.13 1.11 -5.10
N ARG A 92 11.19 1.80 -6.24
CA ARG A 92 11.79 3.16 -6.31
C ARG A 92 10.84 4.25 -5.83
N LEU A 93 9.55 3.94 -5.78
CA LEU A 93 8.50 4.88 -5.43
C LEU A 93 7.45 4.16 -4.58
N VAL A 94 7.11 4.78 -3.46
CA VAL A 94 5.96 4.42 -2.62
C VAL A 94 4.98 5.58 -2.70
N VAL A 95 3.72 5.30 -3.04
CA VAL A 95 2.64 6.30 -3.14
C VAL A 95 1.54 5.91 -2.17
N SER A 96 1.18 6.83 -1.26
CA SER A 96 0.07 6.63 -0.32
C SER A 96 -1.13 7.52 -0.70
N GLY A 97 -2.33 6.94 -0.76
CA GLY A 97 -3.58 7.66 -0.99
C GLY A 97 -4.55 6.92 -1.93
N ILE A 98 -5.52 7.60 -2.54
CA ILE A 98 -5.97 8.98 -2.27
C ILE A 98 -6.81 8.95 -0.98
N ASN A 99 -6.38 9.67 0.05
CA ASN A 99 -7.12 9.74 1.31
C ASN A 99 -8.47 10.47 1.11
N LYS A 100 -9.55 9.92 1.66
CA LYS A 100 -10.85 10.60 1.75
C LYS A 100 -10.82 11.68 2.85
N GLY A 101 -10.13 12.79 2.58
CA GLY A 101 -9.98 13.89 3.52
C GLY A 101 -8.78 14.76 3.16
N TRP A 102 -8.68 15.93 3.80
CA TRP A 102 -7.53 16.80 3.66
C TRP A 102 -6.50 16.47 4.74
N ASN A 103 -5.28 16.09 4.34
CA ASN A 103 -4.12 16.13 5.25
C ASN A 103 -3.56 17.56 5.24
N LEU A 104 -4.28 18.48 5.90
CA LEU A 104 -3.91 19.90 5.98
C LEU A 104 -3.82 20.30 7.46
N GLY A 105 -2.61 20.53 7.96
CA GLY A 105 -2.35 21.08 9.30
C GLY A 105 -1.66 20.10 10.27
N ASP A 106 -2.06 20.18 11.55
CA ASP A 106 -1.40 19.68 12.77
C ASP A 106 -1.40 18.13 12.96
N ASP A 107 -1.64 17.36 11.89
CA ASP A 107 -1.93 15.91 11.93
C ASP A 107 -0.81 15.07 11.25
N VAL A 108 0.46 15.49 11.38
CA VAL A 108 1.65 14.77 10.88
C VAL A 108 2.51 14.21 12.00
#